data_AF-A0A8C2J5Y6-F1
#
_entry.id   AF-A0A8C2J5Y6-F1
#
_cell.length_a   1.000
_cell.length_b   1.000
_cell.length_c   1.000
_cell.angle_alpha   90.00
_cell.angle_beta   90.00
_cell.angle_gamma   90.00
#
_symmetry.space_group_name_H-M   'P 1'
#
loop_
_entity.id
_entity.type
_entity.pdbx_description
1 polymer ?
#
loop_
_entity_poly.entity_id
_entity_poly.type
_entity_poly.pdbx_seq_one_letter_code
_entity_poly.pdbx_strand_id
1 'polypeptide(L)' 'LFQKFEVGRLFLFYFLMFLKEPKVVCNPGVGDTIHNYCAKTINGTQYIPFSYFAGKHVLIVNVATF' A
#
# COMPACT_ATOMS: atom_id res chain seq x y z
N LEU A 1 0.64 22.87 -29.61
CA LEU A 1 -0.15 23.99 -29.05
C LEU A 1 0.34 24.21 -27.61
N PHE A 2 1.20 25.20 -27.39
CA PHE A 2 1.72 25.52 -26.05
C PHE A 2 0.62 26.26 -25.28
N GLN A 3 -0.02 25.59 -24.33
CA GLN A 3 -0.96 26.23 -23.41
C GLN A 3 -0.16 26.78 -22.23
N LYS A 4 -0.18 28.11 -22.10
CA LYS A 4 0.37 28.82 -20.94
C LYS A 4 -0.43 28.41 -19.70
N PHE A 5 0.19 27.66 -18.80
CA PHE A 5 -0.46 27.12 -17.60
C PHE A 5 -0.04 27.95 -16.39
N GLU A 6 -1.01 28.64 -15.80
CA GLU A 6 -0.89 29.55 -14.66
C GLU A 6 -0.38 28.79 -13.40
N VAL A 7 0.93 28.86 -13.16
CA VAL A 7 1.69 28.12 -12.13
C VAL A 7 1.13 28.29 -10.71
N GLY A 8 0.53 29.44 -10.40
CA GLY A 8 0.06 29.77 -9.05
C GLY A 8 -1.16 28.96 -8.56
N ARG A 9 -2.10 28.60 -9.46
CA ARG A 9 -3.25 27.77 -9.05
C ARG A 9 -2.85 26.30 -8.90
N LEU A 10 -1.98 25.78 -9.76
CA LEU A 10 -1.53 24.38 -9.67
C LEU A 10 -0.81 24.09 -8.37
N PHE A 11 0.01 25.02 -7.88
CA PHE A 11 0.77 24.80 -6.66
C PHE A 11 -0.14 24.64 -5.43
N LEU A 12 -1.19 25.45 -5.33
CA LEU A 12 -2.22 25.34 -4.29
C LEU A 12 -3.03 24.04 -4.41
N PHE A 13 -3.38 23.61 -5.62
CA PHE A 13 -4.06 22.33 -5.85
C PHE A 13 -3.17 21.13 -5.51
N TYR A 14 -1.87 21.17 -5.84
CA TYR A 14 -0.91 20.11 -5.48
C TYR A 14 -0.68 20.04 -3.96
N PHE A 15 -0.60 21.19 -3.28
CA PHE A 15 -0.43 21.25 -1.83
C PHE A 15 -1.68 20.76 -1.07
N LEU A 16 -2.88 21.14 -1.53
CA LEU A 16 -4.15 20.63 -0.99
C LEU A 16 -4.36 19.13 -1.24
N MET A 17 -3.87 18.61 -2.36
CA MET A 17 -3.90 17.17 -2.66
C MET A 17 -2.94 16.37 -1.76
N PHE A 18 -1.79 16.95 -1.38
CA PHE A 18 -0.81 16.33 -0.49
C PHE A 18 -1.27 16.27 0.98
N LEU A 19 -2.14 17.18 1.41
CA LEU A 19 -2.74 17.17 2.76
C LEU A 19 -3.97 16.26 2.89
N LYS A 20 -4.40 15.62 1.80
CA LYS A 20 -5.43 14.59 1.87
C LYS A 20 -4.78 13.33 2.41
N GLU A 21 -4.96 13.08 3.71
CA GLU A 21 -4.56 11.81 4.31
C GLU A 21 -5.03 10.66 3.41
N PRO A 22 -4.16 9.67 3.11
CA PRO A 22 -4.58 8.53 2.32
C PRO A 22 -5.80 7.95 3.02
N LYS A 23 -6.94 7.90 2.32
CA LYS A 23 -8.14 7.25 2.84
C LYS A 23 -7.76 5.79 3.05
N VAL A 24 -7.37 5.44 4.27
CA VAL A 24 -7.16 4.06 4.66
C VAL A 24 -8.55 3.46 4.68
N VAL A 25 -8.86 2.68 3.66
CA VAL A 25 -10.08 1.86 3.64
C VAL A 25 -9.83 0.72 4.61
N CYS A 26 -9.96 1.00 5.90
CA CYS A 26 -9.96 -0.02 6.94
C CYS A 26 -11.22 -0.86 6.74
N ASN A 27 -11.08 -2.16 6.54
CA ASN A 27 -12.20 -3.08 6.67
C ASN A 27 -12.34 -3.39 8.17
N PRO A 28 -13.30 -2.79 8.91
CA PRO A 28 -13.35 -2.87 10.38
C PRO A 28 -13.70 -4.27 10.91
N GLY A 29 -14.07 -5.20 10.02
CA GLY A 29 -14.53 -6.54 10.38
C GLY A 29 -13.43 -7.59 10.60
N VAL A 30 -12.16 -7.25 10.43
CA VAL A 30 -11.06 -8.23 10.60
C VAL A 30 -10.35 -7.94 11.91
N GLY A 31 -10.87 -8.48 13.02
CA GLY A 31 -10.20 -8.47 14.33
C GLY A 31 -8.97 -9.37 14.38
N ASP A 32 -8.32 -9.58 13.23
CA ASP A 32 -7.35 -10.62 12.99
C ASP A 32 -6.01 -10.00 12.59
N THR A 33 -4.92 -10.60 13.04
CA THR A 33 -3.57 -10.11 12.71
C THR A 33 -3.04 -10.84 11.48
N ILE A 34 -2.05 -10.26 10.81
CA ILE A 34 -1.40 -10.91 9.67
C ILE A 34 -0.81 -12.29 10.04
N HIS A 35 -0.54 -12.55 11.33
CA HIS A 35 0.08 -13.79 11.80
C HIS A 35 -0.78 -15.05 11.60
N ASN A 36 -2.09 -14.89 11.38
CA ASN A 36 -2.99 -16.00 11.10
C ASN A 36 -3.06 -16.36 9.60
N TYR A 37 -2.32 -15.63 8.76
CA TYR A 37 -2.24 -15.87 7.32
C TYR A 37 -0.91 -16.53 6.93
N CYS A 38 -0.90 -17.12 5.73
CA CYS A 38 0.29 -17.67 5.11
C CYS A 38 0.34 -17.33 3.63
N ALA A 39 1.54 -17.33 3.05
CA ALA A 39 1.74 -17.20 1.62
C ALA A 39 2.45 -18.43 1.06
N LYS A 40 2.10 -18.78 -0.17
CA LYS A 40 2.83 -19.80 -0.94
C LYS A 40 4.03 -19.12 -1.60
N THR A 41 5.20 -19.74 -1.47
CA THR A 41 6.41 -19.32 -2.18
C THR A 41 6.20 -19.36 -3.69
N ILE A 42 6.97 -18.55 -4.44
CA ILE A 42 6.91 -18.52 -5.91
C ILE A 42 7.21 -19.89 -6.55
N ASN A 43 8.03 -20.71 -5.89
CA ASN A 43 8.34 -22.07 -6.32
C ASN A 43 7.18 -23.05 -6.10
N GLY A 44 6.12 -22.63 -5.38
CA GLY A 44 4.92 -23.41 -5.17
C GLY A 44 5.07 -24.62 -4.24
N THR A 45 6.25 -24.83 -3.65
CA THR A 45 6.54 -26.01 -2.84
C THR A 45 6.27 -25.80 -1.35
N GLN A 46 6.39 -24.56 -0.88
CA GLN A 46 6.33 -24.23 0.54
C GLN A 46 5.30 -23.15 0.83
N TYR A 47 4.58 -23.32 1.94
CA TYR A 47 3.75 -22.30 2.56
C TYR A 47 4.52 -21.69 3.74
N ILE A 48 4.61 -20.37 3.76
CA ILE A 48 5.27 -19.61 4.81
C ILE A 48 4.19 -18.87 5.61
N PRO A 49 3.89 -19.30 6.85
CA PRO A 49 3.02 -18.55 7.74
C PRO A 49 3.68 -17.25 8.18
N PHE A 50 2.89 -16.18 8.27
CA PHE A 50 3.40 -14.86 8.65
C PHE A 50 3.62 -14.72 10.17
N SER A 51 3.23 -15.72 10.96
CA SER A 51 3.61 -15.82 12.37
C SER A 51 5.13 -15.85 12.59
N TYR A 52 5.91 -16.34 11.63
CA TYR A 52 7.38 -16.30 11.68
C TYR A 52 7.97 -14.89 11.70
N PHE A 53 7.21 -13.88 11.29
CA PHE A 53 7.63 -12.48 11.30
C PHE A 53 7.08 -11.69 12.50
N ALA A 54 6.55 -12.37 13.52
CA ALA A 54 6.14 -11.72 14.76
C ALA A 54 7.29 -10.89 15.37
N GLY A 55 6.97 -9.67 15.80
CA GLY A 55 7.96 -8.73 16.35
C GLY A 55 8.85 -8.02 15.31
N LYS A 56 8.60 -8.20 14.00
CA LYS A 56 9.30 -7.47 12.93
C LYS A 56 8.32 -6.54 12.19
N HIS A 57 8.84 -5.42 11.68
CA HIS A 57 8.10 -4.60 10.72
C HIS A 57 8.09 -5.32 9.36
N VAL A 58 6.89 -5.51 8.80
CA VAL A 58 6.68 -6.23 7.54
C VAL A 58 6.06 -5.29 6.51
N LEU A 59 6.67 -5.21 5.32
CA LEU A 59 6.13 -4.48 4.17
C LEU A 59 5.55 -5.47 3.16
N ILE A 60 4.26 -5.35 2.87
CA ILE A 60 3.58 -6.17 1.85
C ILE A 60 3.51 -5.37 0.57
N VAL A 61 4.10 -5.90 -0.51
CA VAL A 61 4.14 -5.26 -1.83
C VAL A 61 3.48 -6.18 -2.85
N ASN A 62 2.48 -5.65 -3.56
CA ASN A 62 1.92 -6.32 -4.74
C ASN A 62 2.82 -6.03 -5.96
N VAL A 63 3.25 -7.06 -6.67
CA VAL A 63 4.17 -6.95 -7.82
C VAL A 63 3.52 -7.53 -9.08
N ALA A 64 3.81 -6.94 -10.25
CA ALA A 64 3.42 -7.43 -11.57
C ALA A 64 4.55 -7.17 -12.57
N THR A 65 4.72 -8.07 -13.55
CA THR A 65 5.66 -7.92 -14.67
C THR A 65 4.90 -7.54 -15.94
N PHE A 66 5.57 -6.87 -16.87
CA PHE A 66 5.01 -6.51 -18.19
C PHE A 66 5.00 -7.71 -19.14
#